data_AF-A0A9E4J5P1-F1
#
_entry.id   AF-A0A9E4J5P1-F1
#
_cell.length_a   1.000
_cell.length_b   1.000
_cell.length_c   1.000
_cell.angle_alpha   90.00
_cell.angle_beta   90.00
_cell.angle_gamma   90.00
#
_symmetry.space_group_name_H-M   'P 1'
#
loop_
_entity.id
_entity.type
_entity.pdbx_description
1 polymer ?
#
loop_
_entity_poly.entity_id
_entity_poly.type
_entity_poly.pdbx_seq_one_letter_code
_entity_poly.pdbx_strand_id
1 'polypeptide(L)'
;MTDESDALRSKVDDTKNQVSSAASEAKSQVQEKASALSDRVKEDASEAVSEKKRTFAHELGMLGQAIDRSAEHVDEHSVLKSPLHQAARFLGDASRSIESRGAGQILSSLEDFGRRQPTTMFGVALVAGFLATRVLRSGREEQDADLRGEPEHDTDDQDAALEPPETSFGGRPSLGNEAPLPRAFTDERRP
;
A
#
# COMPACT_ATOMS: atom_id res chain seq x y z
N MET A 1 -30.90 20.97 -34.53
CA MET A 1 -30.08 20.63 -33.35
C MET A 1 -29.16 19.45 -33.69
N THR A 2 -28.53 19.45 -34.87
CA THR A 2 -27.89 18.26 -35.47
C THR A 2 -26.38 18.45 -35.66
N ASP A 3 -25.91 19.68 -35.90
CA ASP A 3 -24.49 20.01 -36.16
C ASP A 3 -23.50 19.66 -35.03
N GLU A 4 -23.88 19.88 -33.78
CA GLU A 4 -22.98 19.66 -32.63
C GLU A 4 -22.69 18.16 -32.41
N SER A 5 -23.65 17.29 -32.72
CA SER A 5 -23.50 15.85 -32.57
C SER A 5 -22.57 15.24 -33.62
N ASP A 6 -22.56 15.76 -34.85
CA ASP A 6 -21.68 15.30 -35.93
C ASP A 6 -20.23 15.74 -35.71
N ALA A 7 -20.02 16.96 -35.21
CA ALA A 7 -18.68 17.43 -34.83
C ALA A 7 -18.08 16.63 -33.67
N LEU A 8 -18.90 16.26 -32.68
CA LEU A 8 -18.48 15.39 -31.58
C LEU A 8 -18.17 13.97 -32.04
N ARG A 9 -18.98 13.41 -32.94
CA ARG A 9 -18.73 12.08 -33.52
C ARG A 9 -17.42 12.03 -34.29
N SER A 10 -17.14 13.02 -35.14
CA SER A 10 -15.87 13.08 -35.87
C SER A 10 -14.67 13.08 -34.93
N LYS A 11 -14.66 13.93 -33.90
CA LYS A 11 -13.54 13.97 -32.93
C LYS A 11 -13.37 12.66 -32.18
N VAL A 12 -14.47 12.00 -31.83
CA VAL A 12 -14.44 10.69 -31.17
C VAL A 12 -13.90 9.63 -32.12
N ASP A 13 -14.30 9.63 -33.39
CA ASP A 13 -13.81 8.68 -34.40
C ASP A 13 -12.33 8.91 -34.72
N ASP A 14 -11.88 10.15 -34.87
CA ASP A 14 -10.46 10.49 -35.06
C ASP A 14 -9.61 10.04 -33.87
N THR A 15 -10.07 10.31 -32.65
CA THR A 15 -9.40 9.88 -31.43
C THR A 15 -9.40 8.36 -31.29
N LYS A 16 -10.52 7.70 -31.60
CA LYS A 16 -10.64 6.23 -31.59
C LYS A 16 -9.70 5.59 -32.59
N ASN A 17 -9.54 6.18 -33.78
CA ASN A 17 -8.63 5.67 -34.81
C ASN A 17 -7.17 5.82 -34.38
N GLN A 18 -6.79 6.96 -33.81
CA GLN A 18 -5.44 7.18 -33.29
C GLN A 18 -5.12 6.22 -32.13
N VAL A 19 -6.06 6.09 -31.17
CA VAL A 19 -5.93 5.16 -30.04
C VAL A 19 -5.88 3.71 -30.53
N SER A 20 -6.68 3.34 -31.54
CA SER A 20 -6.69 1.98 -32.09
C SER A 20 -5.36 1.63 -32.78
N SER A 21 -4.77 2.58 -33.52
CA SER A 21 -3.48 2.39 -34.17
C SER A 21 -2.35 2.26 -33.14
N ALA A 22 -2.28 3.19 -32.18
CA ALA A 22 -1.31 3.13 -31.09
C ALA A 22 -1.48 1.88 -30.22
N ALA A 23 -2.72 1.49 -29.94
CA ALA A 23 -3.03 0.27 -29.19
C ALA A 23 -2.62 -0.99 -29.96
N SER A 24 -2.78 -1.03 -31.30
CA SER A 24 -2.39 -2.20 -32.10
C SER A 24 -0.86 -2.39 -32.14
N GLU A 25 -0.12 -1.29 -32.24
CA GLU A 25 1.35 -1.32 -32.21
C GLU A 25 1.87 -1.69 -30.80
N ALA A 26 1.31 -1.06 -29.76
CA ALA A 26 1.64 -1.38 -28.38
C ALA A 26 1.26 -2.82 -28.02
N LYS A 27 0.10 -3.31 -28.50
CA LYS A 27 -0.36 -4.69 -28.25
C LYS A 27 0.62 -5.70 -28.81
N SER A 28 1.15 -5.49 -30.02
CA SER A 28 2.11 -6.41 -30.63
C SER A 28 3.41 -6.50 -29.81
N GLN A 29 3.97 -5.35 -29.41
CA GLN A 29 5.18 -5.30 -28.58
C GLN A 29 4.96 -5.88 -27.18
N VAL A 30 3.80 -5.60 -26.58
CA VAL A 30 3.42 -6.12 -25.27
C VAL A 30 3.19 -7.63 -25.35
N GLN A 31 2.55 -8.16 -26.39
CA GLN A 31 2.27 -9.58 -26.52
C GLN A 31 3.55 -10.43 -26.58
N GLU A 32 4.55 -9.97 -27.33
CA GLU A 32 5.85 -10.65 -27.44
C GLU A 32 6.59 -10.67 -26.09
N LYS A 33 6.69 -9.51 -25.43
CA LYS A 33 7.34 -9.38 -24.11
C LYS A 33 6.56 -10.09 -23.01
N ALA A 34 5.23 -10.03 -23.06
CA ALA A 34 4.36 -10.67 -22.09
C ALA A 34 4.44 -12.19 -22.19
N SER A 35 4.57 -12.76 -23.39
CA SER A 35 4.70 -14.22 -23.54
C SER A 35 5.99 -14.72 -22.87
N ALA A 36 7.13 -14.08 -23.17
CA ALA A 36 8.42 -14.44 -22.57
C ALA A 36 8.48 -14.19 -21.05
N LEU A 37 7.82 -13.14 -20.57
CA LEU A 37 7.76 -12.82 -19.14
C LEU A 37 6.79 -13.76 -18.40
N SER A 38 5.66 -14.12 -19.00
CA SER A 38 4.64 -14.96 -18.37
C SER A 38 5.17 -16.34 -18.02
N ASP A 39 6.00 -16.93 -18.88
CA ASP A 39 6.56 -18.25 -18.62
C ASP A 39 7.53 -18.23 -17.43
N ARG A 40 8.40 -17.21 -17.34
CA ARG A 40 9.31 -17.03 -16.19
C ARG A 40 8.55 -16.74 -14.90
N VAL A 41 7.58 -15.83 -14.97
CA VAL A 41 6.76 -15.46 -13.81
C VAL A 41 5.97 -16.64 -13.27
N LYS A 42 5.46 -17.54 -14.13
CA LYS A 42 4.74 -18.74 -13.68
C LYS A 42 5.63 -19.68 -12.87
N GLU A 43 6.88 -19.85 -13.28
CA GLU A 43 7.86 -20.70 -12.60
C GLU A 43 8.26 -20.07 -11.25
N ASP A 44 8.73 -18.82 -11.27
CA ASP A 44 9.18 -18.09 -10.07
C ASP A 44 8.05 -17.89 -9.05
N ALA A 45 6.84 -17.56 -9.52
CA ALA A 45 5.70 -17.32 -8.63
C ALA A 45 5.21 -18.61 -7.97
N SER A 46 5.29 -19.77 -8.63
CA SER A 46 4.82 -21.03 -8.04
C SER A 46 5.68 -21.43 -6.83
N GLU A 47 6.99 -21.17 -6.90
CA GLU A 47 7.94 -21.42 -5.81
C GLU A 47 7.75 -20.41 -4.67
N ALA A 48 7.70 -19.11 -4.98
CA ALA A 48 7.56 -18.05 -3.98
C ALA A 48 6.20 -18.06 -3.25
N VAL A 49 5.12 -18.43 -3.93
CA VAL A 49 3.76 -18.49 -3.33
C VAL A 49 3.64 -19.67 -2.38
N SER A 50 4.27 -20.80 -2.68
CA SER A 50 4.19 -22.01 -1.84
C SER A 50 4.79 -21.78 -0.46
N GLU A 51 5.88 -21.02 -0.38
CA GLU A 51 6.56 -20.71 0.88
C GLU A 51 5.80 -19.67 1.73
N LYS A 52 5.13 -18.71 1.09
CA LYS A 52 4.50 -17.57 1.79
C LYS A 52 2.99 -17.68 1.97
N LYS A 53 2.34 -18.71 1.42
CA LYS A 53 0.87 -18.91 1.46
C LYS A 53 0.28 -18.83 2.87
N ARG A 54 0.92 -19.45 3.87
CA ARG A 54 0.40 -19.50 5.25
C ARG A 54 0.42 -18.14 5.94
N THR A 55 1.52 -17.39 5.80
CA THR A 55 1.66 -16.04 6.36
C THR A 55 0.68 -15.08 5.70
N PHE A 56 0.58 -15.14 4.37
CA PHE A 56 -0.33 -14.28 3.60
C PHE A 56 -1.81 -14.54 3.94
N ALA A 57 -2.22 -15.80 4.11
CA ALA A 57 -3.58 -16.15 4.49
C ALA A 57 -3.95 -15.61 5.88
N HIS A 58 -3.01 -15.64 6.83
CA HIS A 58 -3.22 -15.11 8.17
C HIS A 58 -3.39 -13.58 8.16
N GLU A 59 -2.52 -12.86 7.44
CA GLU A 59 -2.60 -11.40 7.31
C GLU A 59 -3.88 -10.93 6.61
N LEU A 60 -4.27 -11.61 5.53
CA LEU A 60 -5.54 -11.34 4.84
C LEU A 60 -6.76 -11.57 5.74
N GLY A 61 -6.72 -12.60 6.60
CA GLY A 61 -7.76 -12.84 7.60
C GLY A 61 -7.90 -11.70 8.60
N MET A 62 -6.78 -11.14 9.07
CA MET A 62 -6.78 -9.99 9.99
C MET A 62 -7.25 -8.70 9.31
N LEU A 63 -6.84 -8.44 8.07
CA LEU A 63 -7.31 -7.31 7.28
C LEU A 63 -8.81 -7.39 7.00
N GLY A 64 -9.30 -8.57 6.61
CA GLY A 64 -10.73 -8.80 6.39
C GLY A 64 -11.55 -8.47 7.63
N GLN A 65 -11.12 -8.94 8.81
CA GLN A 65 -11.78 -8.64 10.09
C GLN A 65 -11.71 -7.15 10.49
N ALA A 66 -10.66 -6.44 10.10
CA ALA A 66 -10.53 -5.00 10.36
C ALA A 66 -11.43 -4.17 9.43
N ILE A 67 -11.52 -4.55 8.16
CA ILE A 67 -12.38 -3.91 7.17
C ILE A 67 -13.85 -4.18 7.48
N ASP A 68 -14.21 -5.41 7.84
CA ASP A 68 -15.59 -5.81 8.17
C ASP A 68 -16.12 -5.01 9.37
N ARG A 69 -15.33 -4.91 10.45
CA ARG A 69 -15.65 -4.05 11.61
C ARG A 69 -15.77 -2.57 11.25
N SER A 70 -15.00 -2.10 10.28
CA SER A 70 -15.08 -0.71 9.82
C SER A 70 -16.29 -0.48 8.91
N ALA A 71 -16.69 -1.48 8.14
CA ALA A 71 -17.86 -1.45 7.26
C ALA A 71 -19.18 -1.46 8.06
N GLU A 72 -19.21 -2.08 9.24
CA GLU A 72 -20.33 -2.00 10.19
C GLU A 72 -20.65 -0.55 10.63
N HIS A 73 -19.70 0.37 10.48
CA HIS A 73 -19.85 1.78 10.84
C HIS A 73 -20.20 2.69 9.64
N VAL A 74 -20.37 2.11 8.43
CA VAL A 74 -20.75 2.87 7.24
C VAL A 74 -22.26 3.04 7.21
N ASP A 75 -22.70 4.30 7.13
CA ASP A 75 -24.11 4.69 7.06
C ASP A 75 -24.92 3.86 6.05
N GLU A 76 -26.08 3.36 6.47
CA GLU A 76 -26.91 2.44 5.66
C GLU A 76 -27.44 3.04 4.36
N HIS A 77 -27.44 4.37 4.24
CA HIS A 77 -27.90 5.12 3.07
C HIS A 77 -26.76 5.55 2.14
N SER A 78 -25.52 5.18 2.44
CA SER A 78 -24.39 5.56 1.60
C SER A 78 -24.43 4.87 0.25
N VAL A 79 -24.22 5.64 -0.82
CA VAL A 79 -24.04 5.13 -2.20
C VAL A 79 -22.89 4.13 -2.31
N LEU A 80 -22.00 4.09 -1.30
CA LEU A 80 -20.88 3.16 -1.21
C LEU A 80 -21.26 1.80 -0.60
N LYS A 81 -22.43 1.64 0.03
CA LYS A 81 -22.84 0.40 0.73
C LYS A 81 -22.85 -0.81 -0.21
N SER A 82 -23.41 -0.67 -1.41
CA SER A 82 -23.49 -1.77 -2.37
C SER A 82 -22.10 -2.19 -2.89
N PRO A 83 -21.24 -1.26 -3.34
CA PRO A 83 -19.84 -1.57 -3.66
C PRO A 83 -19.04 -2.17 -2.50
N LEU A 84 -19.18 -1.64 -1.28
CA LEU A 84 -18.48 -2.15 -0.08
C LEU A 84 -18.91 -3.57 0.25
N HIS A 85 -20.21 -3.85 0.25
CA HIS A 85 -20.73 -5.17 0.54
C HIS A 85 -20.34 -6.19 -0.54
N GLN A 86 -20.21 -5.74 -1.79
CA GLN A 86 -19.70 -6.57 -2.87
C GLN A 86 -18.19 -6.84 -2.74
N ALA A 87 -17.42 -5.85 -2.28
CA ALA A 87 -16.01 -6.02 -1.95
C ALA A 87 -15.80 -6.98 -0.77
N ALA A 88 -16.60 -6.87 0.30
CA ALA A 88 -16.54 -7.76 1.47
C ALA A 88 -16.84 -9.22 1.09
N ARG A 89 -17.88 -9.46 0.29
CA ARG A 89 -18.21 -10.80 -0.24
C ARG A 89 -17.09 -11.36 -1.10
N PHE A 90 -16.57 -10.55 -2.02
CA PHE A 90 -15.44 -10.92 -2.85
C PHE A 90 -14.20 -11.30 -2.02
N LEU A 91 -13.92 -10.56 -0.94
CA LEU A 91 -12.77 -10.81 -0.08
C LEU A 91 -12.92 -12.12 0.73
N GLY A 92 -14.13 -12.41 1.21
CA GLY A 92 -14.45 -13.68 1.88
C GLY A 92 -14.34 -14.90 0.95
N ASP A 93 -14.79 -14.75 -0.30
CA ASP A 93 -14.66 -15.80 -1.31
C ASP A 93 -13.22 -15.97 -1.80
N ALA A 94 -12.46 -14.87 -1.90
CA ALA A 94 -11.04 -14.91 -2.20
C ALA A 94 -10.24 -15.65 -1.13
N SER A 95 -10.52 -15.40 0.17
CA SER A 95 -9.87 -16.10 1.29
C SER A 95 -10.09 -17.62 1.23
N ARG A 96 -11.34 -18.07 1.04
CA ARG A 96 -11.68 -19.49 0.88
C ARG A 96 -11.06 -20.11 -0.37
N SER A 97 -11.00 -19.35 -1.47
CA SER A 97 -10.39 -19.80 -2.72
C SER A 97 -8.87 -19.95 -2.60
N ILE A 98 -8.19 -19.02 -1.92
CA ILE A 98 -6.74 -19.09 -1.65
C ILE A 98 -6.41 -20.31 -0.80
N GLU A 99 -7.22 -20.63 0.22
CA GLU A 99 -7.00 -21.78 1.07
C GLU A 99 -7.13 -23.10 0.29
N SER A 100 -8.17 -23.24 -0.54
CA SER A 100 -8.53 -24.48 -1.23
C SER A 100 -7.90 -24.69 -2.61
N ARG A 101 -7.56 -23.62 -3.36
CA ARG A 101 -7.10 -23.70 -4.76
C ARG A 101 -5.63 -23.30 -4.88
N GLY A 102 -4.90 -24.00 -5.76
CA GLY A 102 -3.54 -23.62 -6.14
C GLY A 102 -3.52 -22.42 -7.11
N ALA A 103 -2.41 -21.69 -7.15
CA ALA A 103 -2.23 -20.49 -7.98
C ALA A 103 -2.57 -20.71 -9.47
N GLY A 104 -2.29 -21.90 -10.02
CA GLY A 104 -2.62 -22.24 -11.41
C GLY A 104 -4.11 -22.24 -11.75
N GLN A 105 -4.98 -22.66 -10.81
CA GLN A 105 -6.43 -22.62 -11.03
C GLN A 105 -6.99 -21.20 -10.94
N ILE A 106 -6.41 -20.36 -10.08
CA ILE A 106 -6.78 -18.94 -9.95
C ILE A 106 -6.40 -18.21 -11.23
N LEU A 107 -5.19 -18.46 -11.75
CA LEU A 107 -4.71 -17.85 -12.99
C LEU A 107 -5.59 -18.25 -14.19
N SER A 108 -5.95 -19.53 -14.30
CA SER A 108 -6.85 -20.01 -15.36
C SER A 108 -8.25 -19.40 -15.26
N SER A 109 -8.78 -19.22 -14.04
CA SER A 109 -10.08 -18.57 -13.83
C SER A 109 -10.02 -17.07 -14.18
N LEU A 110 -8.91 -16.42 -13.87
CA LEU A 110 -8.68 -15.02 -14.20
C LEU A 110 -8.54 -14.80 -15.71
N GLU A 111 -7.92 -15.74 -16.43
CA GLU A 111 -7.82 -15.72 -17.89
C GLU A 111 -9.20 -15.84 -18.55
N ASP A 112 -10.05 -16.75 -18.07
CA ASP A 112 -11.42 -16.91 -18.58
C ASP A 112 -12.26 -15.64 -18.31
N PHE A 113 -12.11 -15.06 -17.12
CA PHE A 113 -12.78 -13.81 -16.74
C PHE A 113 -12.33 -12.61 -17.59
N GLY A 114 -11.02 -12.48 -17.82
CA GLY A 114 -10.43 -11.42 -18.65
C GLY A 114 -10.91 -11.49 -20.10
N ARG A 115 -11.13 -12.70 -20.64
CA ARG A 115 -11.69 -12.89 -21.98
C ARG A 115 -13.18 -12.54 -22.06
N ARG A 116 -13.95 -12.76 -20.99
CA ARG A 116 -15.39 -12.48 -20.94
C ARG A 116 -15.73 -11.03 -20.65
N GLN A 117 -14.90 -10.34 -19.87
CA GLN A 117 -15.16 -8.97 -19.42
C GLN A 117 -13.90 -8.09 -19.58
N PRO A 118 -13.57 -7.68 -20.82
CA PRO A 118 -12.40 -6.85 -21.06
C PRO A 118 -12.45 -5.52 -20.30
N THR A 119 -13.62 -4.88 -20.18
CA THR A 119 -13.80 -3.61 -19.47
C THR A 119 -13.45 -3.69 -17.99
N THR A 120 -13.84 -4.76 -17.30
CA THR A 120 -13.50 -4.96 -15.88
C THR A 120 -11.99 -5.12 -15.70
N MET A 121 -11.34 -5.85 -16.60
CA MET A 121 -9.88 -6.04 -16.60
C MET A 121 -9.16 -4.69 -16.77
N PHE A 122 -9.60 -3.83 -17.70
CA PHE A 122 -9.05 -2.48 -17.84
C PHE A 122 -9.20 -1.65 -16.57
N GLY A 123 -10.36 -1.69 -15.91
CA GLY A 123 -10.57 -0.98 -14.63
C GLY A 123 -9.60 -1.43 -13.55
N VAL A 124 -9.42 -2.74 -13.39
CA VAL A 124 -8.47 -3.31 -12.43
C VAL A 124 -7.03 -2.97 -12.80
N ALA A 125 -6.66 -3.07 -14.07
CA ALA A 125 -5.31 -2.76 -14.54
C ALA A 125 -4.94 -1.29 -14.32
N LEU A 126 -5.88 -0.36 -14.50
CA LEU A 126 -5.66 1.06 -14.21
C LEU A 126 -5.40 1.30 -12.72
N VAL A 127 -6.21 0.72 -11.84
CA VAL A 127 -6.01 0.82 -10.38
C VAL A 127 -4.67 0.20 -9.98
N ALA A 128 -4.37 -1.00 -10.47
CA ALA A 128 -3.11 -1.68 -10.20
C ALA A 128 -1.91 -0.87 -10.71
N GLY A 129 -1.99 -0.28 -11.91
CA GLY A 129 -0.96 0.57 -12.49
C GLY A 129 -0.74 1.86 -11.69
N PHE A 130 -1.81 2.47 -11.19
CA PHE A 130 -1.71 3.63 -10.30
C PHE A 130 -1.03 3.26 -8.98
N LEU A 131 -1.43 2.16 -8.34
CA LEU A 131 -0.81 1.69 -7.10
C LEU A 131 0.67 1.33 -7.31
N ALA A 132 1.00 0.65 -8.40
CA ALA A 132 2.39 0.38 -8.77
C ALA A 132 3.18 1.69 -8.91
N THR A 133 2.64 2.66 -9.65
CA THR A 133 3.27 3.98 -9.82
C THR A 133 3.43 4.70 -8.47
N ARG A 134 2.43 4.62 -7.59
CA ARG A 134 2.44 5.20 -6.25
C ARG A 134 3.57 4.61 -5.41
N VAL A 135 3.76 3.29 -5.43
CA VAL A 135 4.86 2.62 -4.71
C VAL A 135 6.21 2.97 -5.31
N LEU A 136 6.33 2.94 -6.65
CA LEU A 136 7.56 3.31 -7.36
C LEU A 136 7.97 4.77 -7.14
N ARG A 137 7.00 5.68 -6.92
CA ARG A 137 7.25 7.09 -6.61
C ARG A 137 7.49 7.34 -5.13
N SER A 138 6.74 6.68 -4.25
CA SER A 138 6.94 6.76 -2.80
C SER A 138 8.33 6.30 -2.38
N GLY A 139 8.90 5.29 -3.06
CA GLY A 139 10.27 4.84 -2.80
C GLY A 139 11.37 5.81 -3.28
N ARG A 140 11.03 6.93 -3.93
CA ARG A 140 11.98 7.98 -4.33
C ARG A 140 11.99 9.19 -3.39
N GLU A 141 11.05 9.28 -2.45
CA GLU A 141 10.96 10.40 -1.49
C GLU A 141 11.74 10.13 -0.19
N GLU A 142 12.47 9.02 -0.08
CA GLU A 142 13.29 8.67 1.09
C GLU A 142 14.80 9.04 0.95
N GLN A 143 15.22 9.75 -0.10
CA GLN A 143 16.64 10.11 -0.31
C GLN A 143 17.00 11.60 -0.10
N ASP A 144 16.05 12.45 0.30
CA ASP A 144 16.29 13.90 0.56
C ASP A 144 16.13 14.29 2.04
N ALA A 145 16.16 13.32 2.96
CA ALA A 145 16.06 13.56 4.41
C ALA A 145 17.38 13.33 5.18
N ASP A 146 18.53 13.21 4.49
CA ASP A 146 19.82 12.94 5.15
C ASP A 146 21.01 13.78 4.61
N LEU A 147 20.75 14.96 4.01
CA LEU A 147 21.82 15.92 3.65
C LEU A 147 21.48 17.38 4.02
N ARG A 148 20.72 17.59 5.10
CA ARG A 148 20.48 18.93 5.64
C ARG A 148 20.37 18.92 7.16
N GLY A 149 21.45 18.47 7.81
CA GLY A 149 21.81 18.88 9.17
C GLY A 149 22.88 19.98 9.06
N GLU A 150 22.43 21.22 9.17
CA GLU A 150 23.21 22.47 9.25
C GLU A 150 24.11 22.49 10.51
N PRO A 151 24.74 23.63 10.86
CA PRO A 151 25.70 24.49 10.16
C PRO A 151 27.04 24.51 10.93
N GLU A 152 28.10 25.01 10.28
CA GLU A 152 29.34 25.37 10.95
C GLU A 152 29.06 26.41 12.05
N HIS A 153 29.36 26.04 13.30
CA HIS A 153 29.32 26.96 14.43
C HIS A 153 30.69 27.63 14.51
N ASP A 154 30.83 28.78 13.85
CA ASP A 154 31.90 29.75 14.08
C ASP A 154 31.88 30.14 15.57
N THR A 155 32.81 29.60 16.34
CA THR A 155 33.13 30.15 17.66
C THR A 155 34.25 31.16 17.49
N ASP A 156 33.89 32.41 17.25
CA ASP A 156 34.79 33.52 17.53
C ASP A 156 34.02 34.72 18.10
N ASP A 157 34.56 35.19 19.22
CA ASP A 157 34.38 36.48 19.88
C ASP A 157 33.00 36.89 20.45
N GLN A 158 32.96 37.07 21.79
CA GLN A 158 32.84 38.44 22.33
C GLN A 158 33.03 38.53 23.85
N ASP A 159 34.04 39.32 24.21
CA ASP A 159 34.25 40.02 25.47
C ASP A 159 32.96 40.56 26.13
N ALA A 160 32.80 40.26 27.42
CA ALA A 160 32.01 41.10 28.32
C ALA A 160 32.50 40.91 29.78
N ALA A 161 33.59 41.62 30.10
CA ALA A 161 33.88 42.02 31.47
C ALA A 161 32.92 43.14 31.92
N LEU A 162 32.69 43.24 33.24
CA LEU A 162 32.11 44.34 34.06
C LEU A 162 30.69 44.13 34.68
N GLU A 163 30.71 43.63 35.93
CA GLU A 163 30.01 44.08 37.18
C GLU A 163 28.59 43.61 37.66
N PRO A 164 28.36 43.52 39.01
CA PRO A 164 27.26 42.81 39.75
C PRO A 164 26.20 43.81 40.39
N PRO A 165 25.12 43.49 41.18
CA PRO A 165 25.06 42.65 42.42
C PRO A 165 23.74 41.86 42.77
N GLU A 166 23.92 40.86 43.64
CA GLU A 166 23.13 40.41 44.82
C GLU A 166 21.58 40.36 44.86
N THR A 167 21.11 39.32 45.56
CA THR A 167 19.81 39.13 46.26
C THR A 167 18.66 38.41 45.54
N SER A 168 18.65 37.07 45.64
CA SER A 168 17.45 36.39 46.16
C SER A 168 17.81 35.07 46.83
N PHE A 169 17.62 35.08 48.13
CA PHE A 169 17.85 34.02 49.10
C PHE A 169 16.64 33.08 49.13
N GLY A 170 16.86 31.75 49.12
CA GLY A 170 15.80 30.78 49.48
C GLY A 170 15.84 29.49 48.66
N GLY A 171 16.64 28.51 49.09
CA GLY A 171 16.87 27.27 48.34
C GLY A 171 15.79 26.20 48.45
N ARG A 172 16.11 25.01 47.91
CA ARG A 172 16.11 23.70 48.62
C ARG A 172 16.67 22.58 47.73
N PRO A 173 17.19 21.50 48.35
CA PRO A 173 18.22 20.63 47.76
C PRO A 173 17.68 19.47 46.91
N SER A 174 18.56 19.01 46.03
CA SER A 174 18.46 17.77 45.25
C SER A 174 18.52 16.54 46.18
N LEU A 175 17.46 15.72 46.16
CA LEU A 175 17.48 14.31 46.54
C LEU A 175 17.22 13.57 45.21
N GLY A 176 18.09 12.70 44.73
CA GLY A 176 18.58 11.55 45.46
C GLY A 176 18.02 10.33 44.73
N ASN A 177 18.94 9.67 44.04
CA ASN A 177 18.78 8.49 43.20
C ASN A 177 18.15 7.28 43.95
N GLU A 178 17.67 6.31 43.15
CA GLU A 178 17.50 4.87 43.44
C GLU A 178 16.15 4.34 43.96
N ALA A 179 15.49 3.56 43.09
CA ALA A 179 14.88 2.28 43.48
C ALA A 179 14.84 1.31 42.26
N PRO A 180 15.58 0.19 42.29
CA PRO A 180 15.49 -0.87 41.29
C PRO A 180 14.30 -1.81 41.55
N LEU A 181 13.65 -2.27 40.49
CA LEU A 181 12.52 -3.22 40.54
C LEU A 181 13.00 -4.64 40.87
N PRO A 182 12.40 -5.34 41.86
CA PRO A 182 12.72 -6.75 42.12
C PRO A 182 12.07 -7.69 41.10
N ARG A 183 12.86 -8.64 40.58
CA ARG A 183 12.45 -9.75 39.70
C ARG A 183 11.73 -10.84 40.49
N ALA A 184 10.77 -11.48 39.82
CA ALA A 184 10.06 -12.67 40.31
C ALA A 184 10.91 -13.95 40.23
N PHE A 185 10.82 -14.86 41.21
CA PHE A 185 10.74 -16.32 41.00
C PHE A 185 10.42 -17.11 42.30
N THR A 186 9.35 -17.92 42.20
CA THR A 186 9.08 -19.28 42.75
C THR A 186 9.47 -19.74 44.16
N ASP A 187 8.46 -20.33 44.81
CA ASP A 187 8.39 -21.69 45.41
C ASP A 187 9.59 -22.27 46.19
N GLU A 188 9.37 -22.52 47.49
CA GLU A 188 9.68 -23.77 48.22
C GLU A 188 9.70 -23.51 49.73
N ARG A 189 8.87 -24.24 50.48
CA ARG A 189 9.24 -25.06 51.66
C ARG A 189 8.09 -25.22 52.67
N ARG A 190 7.64 -26.48 52.78
CA ARG A 190 7.20 -27.08 54.06
C ARG A 190 8.42 -27.24 55.01
N PRO A 191 8.21 -27.41 56.32
CA PRO A 191 7.93 -28.75 56.86
C PRO A 191 6.52 -28.89 57.47
#